data_AF-A0A3A0A8A1-F1
#
_entry.id   AF-A0A3A0A8A1-F1
#
_cell.length_a   1.000
_cell.length_b   1.000
_cell.length_c   1.000
_cell.angle_alpha   90.00
_cell.angle_beta   90.00
_cell.angle_gamma   90.00
#
_symmetry.space_group_name_H-M   'P 1'
#
loop_
_entity.id
_entity.type
_entity.pdbx_description
1 polymer ?
#
loop_
_entity_poly.entity_id
_entity_poly.type
_entity_poly.pdbx_seq_one_letter_code
_entity_poly.pdbx_strand_id
1 'polypeptide(L)'
;MQGLRDAFVRPLRGRAPRPLYDRADAGRQLAAKLRPYAGRQDLLVLGLPRGGVPVAYEIAKALHAPLDIFVVRKLGVPGHEELALGAIASGGIRVLNEEIVHALALSDDEIEAVVAREQKEIERRERTYRGDRPPFNVQGKTVILVDDGVATGATLRAAITALRTQQPAKLIAAVGVAPVETCDVLETEVDELVCLLKPDPFWAVGLWFADFSPTTDEEVQRLLAQADELLRTEKGEQTMTTTPPMAERPIEQRSVQITAGDVTLAGDLSIPQGAEGLVLFAHGSGSSRFSPRNRFVAQVLQAGGLATLLFDLLTAGEEEIDLHTRHLRFDIPLLAGRLVATTDWVVQQPTLAQLKIGYFGASTGAAAALIAATQRPEVVGAVVS
;
A
#
# COMPACT_ATOMS: atom_id res chain seq x y z
N MET A 1 6.90 -19.26 35.24
CA MET A 1 6.59 -18.83 33.85
C MET A 1 7.69 -17.92 33.29
N GLN A 2 8.96 -18.31 33.37
CA GLN A 2 10.09 -17.49 32.92
C GLN A 2 11.17 -18.32 32.19
N GLY A 3 10.92 -19.61 31.94
CA GLY A 3 11.86 -20.53 31.30
C GLY A 3 11.61 -20.82 29.81
N LEU A 4 10.59 -20.21 29.20
CA LEU A 4 10.25 -20.43 27.78
C LEU A 4 10.73 -19.31 26.84
N ARG A 5 11.28 -18.21 27.35
CA ARG A 5 11.83 -17.12 26.51
C ARG A 5 13.31 -17.29 26.18
N ASP A 6 14.07 -18.02 27.00
CA ASP A 6 15.53 -18.18 26.82
C ASP A 6 15.95 -19.39 25.96
N ALA A 7 14.99 -20.20 25.49
CA ALA A 7 15.28 -21.37 24.67
C ALA A 7 15.47 -21.08 23.17
N PHE A 8 15.19 -19.86 22.69
CA PHE A 8 15.16 -19.53 21.26
C PHE A 8 16.36 -18.72 20.73
N VAL A 9 17.40 -18.49 21.55
CA VAL A 9 18.65 -17.84 21.09
C VAL A 9 19.85 -18.71 21.43
N ARG A 10 19.94 -19.88 20.79
CA ARG A 10 21.23 -20.58 20.63
C ARG A 10 21.66 -20.44 19.17
N PRO A 11 22.87 -19.93 18.89
CA PRO A 11 23.34 -19.82 17.52
C PRO A 11 23.66 -21.24 17.03
N LEU A 12 22.80 -21.76 16.14
CA LEU A 12 23.16 -22.89 15.30
C LEU A 12 24.36 -22.48 14.46
N ARG A 13 25.51 -23.13 14.68
CA ARG A 13 26.71 -22.97 13.88
C ARG A 13 26.47 -23.57 12.49
N GLY A 14 26.03 -22.69 11.60
CA GLY A 14 25.83 -22.85 10.17
C GLY A 14 25.23 -21.51 9.74
N ARG A 15 25.77 -20.83 8.73
CA ARG A 15 25.35 -19.47 8.36
C ARG A 15 23.85 -19.50 8.00
N ALA A 16 22.97 -19.22 8.96
CA ALA A 16 21.54 -19.12 8.70
C ALA A 16 21.32 -18.05 7.62
N PRO A 17 20.42 -18.28 6.66
CA PRO A 17 20.08 -17.25 5.68
C PRO A 17 19.68 -15.98 6.45
N ARG A 18 20.25 -14.85 6.06
CA ARG A 18 19.90 -13.58 6.70
C ARG A 18 18.42 -13.30 6.43
N PRO A 19 17.65 -12.87 7.43
CA PRO A 19 16.28 -12.43 7.20
C PRO A 19 16.26 -11.30 6.17
N LEU A 20 15.23 -11.29 5.34
CA LEU A 20 14.88 -10.17 4.45
C LEU A 20 14.56 -8.96 5.35
N TYR A 21 14.88 -7.74 4.91
CA TYR A 21 14.54 -6.58 5.75
C TYR A 21 13.03 -6.33 5.73
N ASP A 22 12.46 -6.02 4.57
CA ASP A 22 11.04 -5.79 4.34
C ASP A 22 10.62 -6.39 2.98
N ARG A 23 9.35 -6.21 2.60
CA ARG A 23 8.84 -6.69 1.30
C ARG A 23 9.54 -6.02 0.11
N ALA A 24 9.92 -4.75 0.23
CA ALA A 24 10.61 -4.05 -0.84
C ALA A 24 12.03 -4.64 -1.04
N ASP A 25 12.70 -5.02 0.04
CA ASP A 25 13.98 -5.72 -0.01
C ASP A 25 13.88 -7.09 -0.70
N ALA A 26 12.85 -7.87 -0.36
CA ALA A 26 12.56 -9.10 -1.08
C ALA A 26 12.34 -8.85 -2.58
N GLY A 27 11.56 -7.81 -2.92
CA GLY A 27 11.32 -7.43 -4.31
C GLY A 27 12.59 -7.06 -5.07
N ARG A 28 13.48 -6.24 -4.47
CA ARG A 28 14.78 -5.88 -5.08
C ARG A 28 15.69 -7.10 -5.28
N GLN A 29 15.71 -8.03 -4.34
CA GLN A 29 16.51 -9.25 -4.46
C GLN A 29 15.94 -10.21 -5.50
N LEU A 30 14.61 -10.35 -5.61
CA LEU A 30 13.95 -11.12 -6.67
C LEU A 30 14.21 -10.48 -8.05
N ALA A 31 14.09 -9.16 -8.14
CA ALA A 31 14.37 -8.41 -9.36
C ALA A 31 15.79 -8.68 -9.89
N ALA A 32 16.78 -8.77 -9.00
CA ALA A 32 18.15 -9.11 -9.38
C ALA A 32 18.29 -10.49 -10.04
N LYS A 33 17.50 -11.48 -9.60
CA LYS A 33 17.44 -12.82 -10.21
C LYS A 33 16.62 -12.84 -11.52
N LEU A 34 15.64 -11.95 -11.64
CA LEU A 34 14.75 -11.84 -12.80
C LEU A 34 15.25 -10.88 -13.90
N ARG A 35 16.45 -10.30 -13.75
CA ARG A 35 17.08 -9.43 -14.75
C ARG A 35 17.07 -9.94 -16.20
N PRO A 36 17.17 -11.25 -16.48
CA PRO A 36 17.07 -11.75 -17.87
C PRO A 36 15.76 -11.39 -18.58
N TYR A 37 14.73 -10.97 -17.86
CA TYR A 37 13.43 -10.56 -18.41
C TYR A 37 13.30 -9.04 -18.63
N ALA A 38 14.29 -8.24 -18.23
CA ALA A 38 14.19 -6.77 -18.28
C ALA A 38 13.98 -6.25 -19.71
N GLY A 39 13.09 -5.25 -19.86
CA GLY A 39 12.81 -4.57 -21.13
C GLY A 39 11.98 -5.38 -22.14
N ARG A 40 11.50 -6.57 -21.78
CA ARG A 40 10.62 -7.37 -22.64
C ARG A 40 9.24 -6.72 -22.77
N GLN A 41 8.79 -6.50 -24.01
CA GLN A 41 7.47 -5.91 -24.28
C GLN A 41 6.30 -6.88 -24.04
N ASP A 42 6.57 -8.18 -23.99
CA ASP A 42 5.60 -9.23 -23.69
C ASP A 42 5.53 -9.60 -22.20
N LEU A 43 6.25 -8.88 -21.34
CA LEU A 43 6.29 -9.15 -19.90
C LEU A 43 5.13 -8.47 -19.16
N LEU A 44 4.57 -9.16 -18.18
CA LEU A 44 3.57 -8.64 -17.23
C LEU A 44 3.91 -9.17 -15.83
N VAL A 45 3.94 -8.28 -14.84
CA VAL A 45 4.15 -8.63 -13.43
C VAL A 45 2.80 -8.55 -12.70
N LEU A 46 2.40 -9.64 -12.07
CA LEU A 46 1.16 -9.76 -11.31
C LEU A 46 1.47 -10.01 -9.83
N GLY A 47 1.08 -9.07 -8.96
CA GLY A 47 1.18 -9.24 -7.51
C GLY A 47 -0.08 -9.86 -6.92
N LEU A 48 0.06 -10.86 -6.05
CA LEU A 48 -1.05 -11.39 -5.25
C LEU A 48 -1.33 -10.44 -4.06
N PRO A 49 -2.54 -9.85 -3.97
CA PRO A 49 -2.82 -8.92 -2.89
C PRO A 49 -2.98 -9.62 -1.53
N ARG A 50 -2.50 -9.02 -0.44
CA ARG A 50 -1.88 -7.68 -0.37
C ARG A 50 -0.35 -7.73 -0.40
N GLY A 51 0.23 -8.69 0.32
CA GLY A 51 1.67 -8.75 0.58
C GLY A 51 2.55 -8.92 -0.67
N GLY A 52 2.05 -9.59 -1.71
CA GLY A 52 2.78 -9.75 -2.97
C GLY A 52 2.96 -8.45 -3.77
N VAL A 53 2.12 -7.43 -3.55
CA VAL A 53 2.15 -6.20 -4.37
C VAL A 53 3.39 -5.32 -4.12
N PRO A 54 3.81 -5.04 -2.88
CA PRO A 54 5.08 -4.34 -2.61
C PRO A 54 6.30 -5.06 -3.21
N VAL A 55 6.30 -6.38 -3.21
CA VAL A 55 7.37 -7.19 -3.83
C VAL A 55 7.31 -7.06 -5.36
N ALA A 56 6.12 -7.20 -5.93
CA ALA A 56 5.86 -7.09 -7.36
C ALA A 56 6.22 -5.71 -7.92
N TYR A 57 5.97 -4.65 -7.16
CA TYR A 57 6.32 -3.27 -7.53
C TYR A 57 7.82 -3.10 -7.79
N GLU A 58 8.66 -3.58 -6.88
CA GLU A 58 10.12 -3.48 -7.04
C GLU A 58 10.62 -4.33 -8.21
N ILE A 59 9.99 -5.48 -8.47
CA ILE A 59 10.27 -6.31 -9.65
C ILE A 59 9.88 -5.56 -10.92
N ALA A 60 8.65 -5.07 -11.02
CA ALA A 60 8.14 -4.37 -12.19
C ALA A 60 8.97 -3.12 -12.53
N LYS A 61 9.30 -2.32 -11.50
CA LYS A 61 10.16 -1.15 -11.62
C LYS A 61 11.55 -1.48 -12.18
N ALA A 62 12.18 -2.53 -11.65
CA ALA A 62 13.52 -2.92 -12.07
C ALA A 62 13.57 -3.58 -13.46
N LEU A 63 12.46 -4.20 -13.89
CA LEU A 63 12.36 -4.87 -15.19
C LEU A 63 11.74 -3.99 -16.28
N HIS A 64 11.31 -2.77 -15.95
CA HIS A 64 10.56 -1.87 -16.84
C HIS A 64 9.31 -2.55 -17.41
N ALA A 65 8.53 -3.19 -16.53
CA ALA A 65 7.39 -4.02 -16.90
C ALA A 65 6.07 -3.49 -16.31
N PRO A 66 4.93 -3.71 -17.00
CA PRO A 66 3.62 -3.49 -16.42
C PRO A 66 3.41 -4.25 -15.11
N LEU A 67 2.90 -3.54 -14.11
CA LEU A 67 2.46 -4.10 -12.84
C LEU A 67 0.93 -4.07 -12.78
N ASP A 68 0.36 -5.20 -12.38
CA ASP A 68 -1.03 -5.28 -11.99
C ASP A 68 -1.21 -6.28 -10.84
N ILE A 69 -2.43 -6.40 -10.34
CA ILE A 69 -2.81 -7.40 -9.35
C ILE A 69 -3.42 -8.63 -10.01
N PHE A 70 -3.39 -9.75 -9.29
CA PHE A 70 -4.23 -10.90 -9.62
C PHE A 70 -4.96 -11.36 -8.37
N VAL A 71 -6.28 -11.18 -8.35
CA VAL A 71 -7.10 -11.57 -7.20
C VAL A 71 -7.58 -12.99 -7.41
N VAL A 72 -7.34 -13.86 -6.43
CA VAL A 72 -7.81 -15.24 -6.43
C VAL A 72 -8.53 -15.54 -5.11
N ARG A 73 -9.61 -16.32 -5.19
CA ARG A 73 -10.36 -16.83 -4.04
C ARG A 73 -10.55 -18.33 -4.20
N LYS A 74 -10.30 -19.07 -3.13
CA LYS A 74 -10.63 -20.51 -3.08
C LYS A 74 -12.13 -20.66 -2.87
N LEU A 75 -12.72 -21.62 -3.55
CA LEU A 75 -14.08 -22.08 -3.32
C LEU A 75 -14.01 -23.22 -2.31
N GLY A 76 -14.44 -22.98 -1.08
CA GLY A 76 -14.54 -24.02 -0.06
C GLY A 76 -15.80 -24.85 -0.23
N VAL A 77 -15.72 -26.15 0.06
CA VAL A 77 -16.90 -27.04 0.10
C VAL A 77 -17.88 -26.53 1.16
N PRO A 78 -19.19 -26.40 0.88
CA PRO A 78 -20.18 -26.03 1.88
C PRO A 78 -20.12 -26.93 3.12
N GLY A 79 -19.93 -26.34 4.32
CA GLY A 79 -19.78 -27.07 5.59
C GLY A 79 -18.38 -27.63 5.86
N HIS A 80 -17.46 -27.54 4.89
CA HIS A 80 -16.05 -27.92 5.01
C HIS A 80 -15.17 -26.88 4.29
N GLU A 81 -15.18 -25.63 4.75
CA GLU A 81 -14.58 -24.49 4.03
C GLU A 81 -13.07 -24.62 3.80
N GLU A 82 -12.38 -25.43 4.61
CA GLU A 82 -10.95 -25.73 4.45
C GLU A 82 -10.65 -26.67 3.27
N LEU A 83 -11.63 -27.48 2.84
CA LEU A 83 -11.53 -28.33 1.67
C LEU A 83 -11.90 -27.52 0.43
N ALA A 84 -10.94 -27.28 -0.47
CA ALA A 84 -11.18 -26.49 -1.67
C ALA A 84 -11.81 -27.33 -2.79
N LEU A 85 -13.04 -27.01 -3.19
CA LEU A 85 -13.70 -27.57 -4.38
C LEU A 85 -13.21 -26.89 -5.68
N GLY A 86 -12.54 -25.74 -5.58
CA GLY A 86 -12.07 -25.00 -6.73
C GLY A 86 -11.51 -23.64 -6.37
N ALA A 87 -11.37 -22.77 -7.36
CA ALA A 87 -10.98 -21.39 -7.21
C ALA A 87 -11.66 -20.51 -8.27
N ILE A 88 -11.89 -19.26 -7.91
CA ILE A 88 -12.23 -18.19 -8.85
C ILE A 88 -11.14 -17.13 -8.83
N ALA A 89 -10.95 -16.45 -9.95
CA ALA A 89 -9.94 -15.41 -10.08
C ALA A 89 -10.40 -14.24 -10.95
N SER A 90 -9.60 -13.17 -10.88
CA SER A 90 -9.70 -11.99 -11.74
C SER A 90 -9.99 -12.33 -13.19
N GLY A 91 -10.91 -11.57 -13.81
CA GLY A 91 -11.34 -11.81 -15.20
C GLY A 91 -12.40 -12.90 -15.37
N GLY A 92 -13.11 -13.28 -14.30
CA GLY A 92 -14.23 -14.23 -14.37
C GLY A 92 -13.79 -15.69 -14.53
N ILE A 93 -12.54 -16.00 -14.19
CA ILE A 93 -12.02 -17.37 -14.28
C ILE A 93 -12.63 -18.19 -13.16
N ARG A 94 -13.12 -19.37 -13.52
CA ARG A 94 -13.59 -20.40 -12.59
C ARG A 94 -12.88 -21.70 -12.90
N VAL A 95 -12.29 -22.29 -11.87
CA VAL A 95 -11.66 -23.61 -11.92
C VAL A 95 -12.29 -24.47 -10.83
N LEU A 96 -12.83 -25.62 -11.21
CA LEU A 96 -13.38 -26.59 -10.28
C LEU A 96 -12.51 -27.85 -10.24
N ASN A 97 -12.47 -28.49 -9.08
CA ASN A 97 -11.95 -29.82 -8.89
C ASN A 97 -13.11 -30.80 -9.10
N GLU A 98 -13.23 -31.31 -10.33
CA GLU A 98 -14.30 -32.23 -10.72
C GLU A 98 -14.32 -33.52 -9.87
N GLU A 99 -13.17 -33.99 -9.39
CA GLU A 99 -13.11 -35.18 -8.52
C GLU A 99 -13.82 -34.93 -7.19
N ILE A 100 -13.61 -33.76 -6.58
CA ILE A 100 -14.28 -33.38 -5.32
C ILE A 100 -15.77 -33.14 -5.55
N VAL A 101 -16.11 -32.44 -6.64
CA VAL A 101 -17.51 -32.18 -7.02
C VAL A 101 -18.28 -33.49 -7.17
N HIS A 102 -17.70 -34.46 -7.89
CA HIS A 102 -18.31 -35.78 -8.08
C HIS A 102 -18.30 -36.63 -6.80
N ALA A 103 -17.21 -36.66 -6.05
CA ALA A 103 -17.10 -37.50 -4.84
C ALA A 103 -18.07 -37.09 -3.73
N LEU A 104 -18.37 -35.79 -3.63
CA LEU A 104 -19.30 -35.24 -2.64
C LEU A 104 -20.72 -35.02 -3.20
N ALA A 105 -20.95 -35.35 -4.47
CA ALA A 105 -22.23 -35.17 -5.17
C ALA A 105 -22.82 -33.75 -5.00
N LEU A 106 -21.96 -32.72 -5.10
CA LEU A 106 -22.37 -31.33 -4.96
C LEU A 106 -23.30 -30.93 -6.11
N SER A 107 -24.41 -30.28 -5.78
CA SER A 107 -25.33 -29.73 -6.78
C SER A 107 -24.78 -28.43 -7.39
N ASP A 108 -25.21 -28.13 -8.61
CA ASP A 108 -24.85 -26.87 -9.27
C ASP A 108 -25.27 -25.66 -8.42
N ASP A 109 -26.44 -25.70 -7.78
CA ASP A 109 -26.94 -24.63 -6.92
C ASP A 109 -26.02 -24.38 -5.70
N GLU A 110 -25.49 -25.43 -5.09
CA GLU A 110 -24.53 -25.32 -3.99
C GLU A 110 -23.21 -24.68 -4.45
N ILE A 111 -22.72 -25.06 -5.63
CA ILE A 111 -21.50 -24.50 -6.20
C ILE A 111 -21.71 -23.03 -6.57
N GLU A 112 -22.82 -22.69 -7.22
CA GLU A 112 -23.15 -21.31 -7.60
C GLU A 112 -23.31 -20.41 -6.37
N ALA A 113 -23.86 -20.90 -5.27
CA ALA A 113 -23.96 -20.12 -4.03
C ALA A 113 -22.57 -19.75 -3.48
N VAL A 114 -21.60 -20.68 -3.49
CA VAL A 114 -20.22 -20.42 -3.07
C VAL A 114 -19.54 -19.46 -4.06
N VAL A 115 -19.68 -19.70 -5.37
CA VAL A 115 -19.10 -18.84 -6.42
C VAL A 115 -19.61 -17.42 -6.29
N ALA A 116 -20.92 -17.20 -6.19
CA ALA A 116 -21.52 -15.88 -6.10
C ALA A 116 -21.04 -15.10 -4.87
N ARG A 117 -20.81 -15.79 -3.74
CA ARG A 117 -20.27 -15.17 -2.53
C ARG A 117 -18.83 -14.72 -2.72
N GLU A 118 -17.97 -15.61 -3.23
CA GLU A 118 -16.56 -15.30 -3.41
C GLU A 118 -16.34 -14.28 -4.55
N GLN A 119 -17.18 -14.30 -5.58
CA GLN A 119 -17.10 -13.41 -6.74
C GLN A 119 -17.31 -11.95 -6.34
N LYS A 120 -18.23 -11.67 -5.41
CA LYS A 120 -18.44 -10.32 -4.86
C LYS A 120 -17.18 -9.76 -4.20
N GLU A 121 -16.39 -10.60 -3.53
CA GLU A 121 -15.15 -10.17 -2.90
C GLU A 121 -14.03 -9.94 -3.94
N ILE A 122 -13.99 -10.72 -5.03
CA ILE A 122 -13.11 -10.44 -6.17
C ILE A 122 -13.43 -9.08 -6.76
N GLU A 123 -14.70 -8.84 -7.13
CA GLU A 123 -15.14 -7.58 -7.74
C GLU A 123 -14.87 -6.38 -6.83
N ARG A 124 -15.11 -6.53 -5.52
CA ARG A 124 -14.79 -5.51 -4.53
C ARG A 124 -13.30 -5.17 -4.53
N ARG A 125 -12.42 -6.18 -4.49
CA ARG A 125 -10.96 -5.97 -4.48
C ARG A 125 -10.44 -5.40 -5.79
N GLU A 126 -10.92 -5.91 -6.92
CA GLU A 126 -10.57 -5.37 -8.22
C GLU A 126 -10.96 -3.90 -8.33
N ARG A 127 -12.19 -3.54 -7.94
CA ARG A 127 -12.63 -2.13 -7.92
C ARG A 127 -11.82 -1.29 -6.94
N THR A 128 -11.49 -1.82 -5.77
CA THR A 128 -10.67 -1.12 -4.77
C THR A 128 -9.29 -0.80 -5.34
N TYR A 129 -8.63 -1.74 -6.00
CA TYR A 129 -7.22 -1.58 -6.40
C TYR A 129 -7.05 -1.03 -7.83
N ARG A 130 -7.89 -1.43 -8.78
CA ARG A 130 -7.82 -0.99 -10.18
C ARG A 130 -8.69 0.22 -10.49
N GLY A 131 -9.72 0.50 -9.69
CA GLY A 131 -10.78 1.43 -10.07
C GLY A 131 -11.52 0.91 -11.30
N ASP A 132 -11.64 1.75 -12.33
CA ASP A 132 -12.27 1.40 -13.62
C ASP A 132 -11.28 0.85 -14.65
N ARG A 133 -10.01 0.64 -14.27
CA ARG A 133 -9.01 0.10 -15.21
C ARG A 133 -9.32 -1.37 -15.53
N PRO A 134 -9.35 -1.76 -16.82
CA PRO A 134 -9.56 -3.15 -17.19
C PRO A 134 -8.38 -4.02 -16.75
N PRO A 135 -8.60 -5.33 -16.48
CA PRO A 135 -7.52 -6.28 -16.24
C PRO A 135 -6.58 -6.36 -17.45
N PHE A 136 -5.29 -6.60 -17.20
CA PHE A 136 -4.35 -6.88 -18.29
C PHE A 136 -4.68 -8.20 -18.99
N ASN A 137 -4.51 -8.19 -20.31
CA ASN A 137 -4.57 -9.43 -21.10
C ASN A 137 -3.29 -10.24 -20.88
N VAL A 138 -3.45 -11.47 -20.36
CA VAL A 138 -2.37 -12.42 -20.08
C VAL A 138 -2.05 -13.29 -21.30
N GLN A 139 -2.96 -13.41 -22.27
CA GLN A 139 -2.82 -14.34 -23.38
C GLN A 139 -1.55 -14.07 -24.19
N GLY A 140 -0.73 -15.11 -24.36
CA GLY A 140 0.54 -15.02 -25.11
C GLY A 140 1.62 -14.15 -24.46
N LYS A 141 1.44 -13.71 -23.20
CA LYS A 141 2.44 -12.92 -22.46
C LYS A 141 3.34 -13.81 -21.61
N THR A 142 4.53 -13.30 -21.30
CA THR A 142 5.36 -13.82 -20.20
C THR A 142 4.84 -13.19 -18.90
N VAL A 143 4.35 -13.99 -17.97
CA VAL A 143 3.79 -13.52 -16.69
C VAL A 143 4.72 -13.88 -15.55
N ILE A 144 5.06 -12.91 -14.70
CA ILE A 144 5.69 -13.14 -13.40
C ILE A 144 4.62 -12.95 -12.32
N LEU A 145 4.21 -14.04 -11.69
CA LEU A 145 3.28 -14.05 -10.56
C LEU A 145 4.07 -13.97 -9.25
N VAL A 146 3.73 -13.00 -8.39
CA VAL A 146 4.55 -12.61 -7.24
C VAL A 146 3.79 -12.73 -5.93
N ASP A 147 4.44 -13.28 -4.91
CA ASP A 147 3.98 -13.25 -3.51
C ASP A 147 5.15 -12.96 -2.54
N ASP A 148 4.86 -12.39 -1.36
CA ASP A 148 5.89 -12.07 -0.36
C ASP A 148 6.45 -13.32 0.34
N GLY A 149 5.60 -14.31 0.55
CA GLY A 149 5.99 -15.63 0.96
C GLY A 149 4.80 -16.59 0.96
N VAL A 150 5.12 -17.87 0.88
CA VAL A 150 4.13 -18.92 0.70
C VAL A 150 4.35 -19.97 1.76
N ALA A 151 3.30 -20.25 2.55
CA ALA A 151 3.33 -21.32 3.53
C ALA A 151 2.94 -22.68 2.92
N THR A 152 1.70 -22.81 2.44
CA THR A 152 1.16 -24.07 1.88
C THR A 152 1.05 -24.07 0.36
N GLY A 153 1.25 -22.93 -0.29
CA GLY A 153 1.07 -22.81 -1.75
C GLY A 153 -0.36 -22.59 -2.20
N ALA A 154 -1.38 -22.86 -1.39
CA ALA A 154 -2.76 -22.99 -1.88
C ALA A 154 -3.26 -21.78 -2.70
N THR A 155 -3.01 -20.55 -2.24
CA THR A 155 -3.39 -19.34 -2.96
C THR A 155 -2.60 -19.17 -4.26
N LEU A 156 -1.28 -19.34 -4.20
CA LEU A 156 -0.41 -19.19 -5.36
C LEU A 156 -0.73 -20.26 -6.43
N ARG A 157 -0.94 -21.51 -6.02
CA ARG A 157 -1.35 -22.62 -6.89
C ARG A 157 -2.70 -22.35 -7.56
N ALA A 158 -3.69 -21.89 -6.80
CA ALA A 158 -4.98 -21.49 -7.36
C ALA A 158 -4.82 -20.37 -8.42
N ALA A 159 -3.93 -19.41 -8.16
CA ALA A 159 -3.63 -18.36 -9.12
C ALA A 159 -2.91 -18.90 -10.38
N ILE A 160 -1.96 -19.83 -10.22
CA ILE A 160 -1.28 -20.52 -11.32
C ILE A 160 -2.29 -21.26 -12.20
N THR A 161 -3.16 -22.07 -11.60
CA THR A 161 -4.19 -22.82 -12.33
C THR A 161 -5.11 -21.88 -13.11
N ALA A 162 -5.54 -20.79 -12.46
CA ALA A 162 -6.40 -19.80 -13.09
C ALA A 162 -5.69 -19.05 -14.24
N LEU A 163 -4.41 -18.69 -14.11
CA LEU A 163 -3.65 -18.04 -15.18
C LEU A 163 -3.39 -18.98 -16.36
N ARG A 164 -3.15 -20.27 -16.11
CA ARG A 164 -2.91 -21.25 -17.19
C ARG A 164 -4.11 -21.37 -18.14
N THR A 165 -5.35 -21.19 -17.67
CA THR A 165 -6.53 -21.19 -18.56
C THR A 165 -6.56 -20.01 -19.52
N GLN A 166 -5.85 -18.91 -19.21
CA GLN A 166 -5.69 -17.76 -20.09
C GLN A 166 -4.55 -17.90 -21.10
N GLN A 167 -3.86 -19.04 -21.13
CA GLN A 167 -2.81 -19.36 -22.10
C GLN A 167 -1.67 -18.30 -22.19
N PRO A 168 -0.98 -17.99 -21.07
CA PRO A 168 0.27 -17.23 -21.14
C PRO A 168 1.31 -17.98 -21.97
N ALA A 169 2.22 -17.25 -22.61
CA ALA A 169 3.35 -17.86 -23.32
C ALA A 169 4.37 -18.47 -22.36
N LYS A 170 4.55 -17.85 -21.19
CA LYS A 170 5.36 -18.36 -20.08
C LYS A 170 4.81 -17.86 -18.75
N LEU A 171 4.77 -18.71 -17.74
CA LEU A 171 4.35 -18.39 -16.38
C LEU A 171 5.50 -18.67 -15.41
N ILE A 172 5.93 -17.63 -14.70
CA ILE A 172 7.02 -17.64 -13.74
C ILE A 172 6.43 -17.32 -12.37
N ALA A 173 6.76 -18.08 -11.33
CA ALA A 173 6.43 -17.73 -9.96
C ALA A 173 7.66 -17.13 -9.26
N ALA A 174 7.49 -15.99 -8.58
CA ALA A 174 8.53 -15.32 -7.82
C ALA A 174 8.08 -15.11 -6.37
N VAL A 175 8.80 -15.70 -5.42
CA VAL A 175 8.40 -15.75 -4.01
C VAL A 175 9.57 -15.38 -3.10
N GLY A 176 9.31 -14.54 -2.10
CA GLY A 176 10.32 -14.16 -1.12
C GLY A 176 10.78 -15.34 -0.26
N VAL A 177 9.83 -16.07 0.34
CA VAL A 177 10.15 -17.23 1.18
C VAL A 177 9.11 -18.34 1.06
N ALA A 178 9.55 -19.59 0.99
CA ALA A 178 8.65 -20.75 1.01
C ALA A 178 9.39 -22.01 1.53
N PRO A 179 8.71 -22.97 2.17
CA PRO A 179 9.32 -24.24 2.55
C PRO A 179 9.74 -25.04 1.31
N VAL A 180 10.76 -25.88 1.46
CA VAL A 180 11.33 -26.69 0.36
C VAL A 180 10.25 -27.51 -0.34
N GLU A 181 9.38 -28.16 0.43
CA GLU A 181 8.32 -29.04 -0.09
C GLU A 181 7.30 -28.26 -0.93
N THR A 182 7.00 -27.02 -0.54
CA THR A 182 6.11 -26.15 -1.34
C THR A 182 6.80 -25.69 -2.61
N CYS A 183 8.10 -25.39 -2.58
CA CYS A 183 8.86 -25.07 -3.79
C CYS A 183 8.90 -26.25 -4.77
N ASP A 184 9.13 -27.46 -4.29
CA ASP A 184 9.20 -28.66 -5.13
C ASP A 184 7.88 -28.89 -5.88
N VAL A 185 6.74 -28.68 -5.20
CA VAL A 185 5.42 -28.75 -5.85
C VAL A 185 5.26 -27.63 -6.89
N LEU A 186 5.56 -26.37 -6.51
CA LEU A 186 5.39 -25.23 -7.41
C LEU A 186 6.28 -25.33 -8.66
N GLU A 187 7.51 -25.84 -8.54
CA GLU A 187 8.43 -26.07 -9.67
C GLU A 187 7.82 -26.96 -10.77
N THR A 188 6.86 -27.81 -10.43
CA THR A 188 6.15 -28.65 -11.42
C THR A 188 4.96 -27.96 -12.10
N GLU A 189 4.46 -26.85 -11.55
CA GLU A 189 3.24 -26.18 -12.02
C GLU A 189 3.53 -24.92 -12.87
N VAL A 190 4.72 -24.33 -12.72
CA VAL A 190 5.19 -23.15 -13.46
C VAL A 190 6.34 -23.48 -14.40
N ASP A 191 6.59 -22.61 -15.37
CA ASP A 191 7.70 -22.80 -16.30
C ASP A 191 9.05 -22.43 -15.66
N GLU A 192 9.02 -21.64 -14.58
CA GLU A 192 10.18 -21.28 -13.76
C GLU A 192 9.74 -20.81 -12.37
N LEU A 193 10.40 -21.33 -11.32
CA LEU A 193 10.24 -20.84 -9.95
C LEU A 193 11.49 -20.07 -9.50
N VAL A 194 11.29 -18.86 -8.99
CA VAL A 194 12.32 -18.05 -8.35
C VAL A 194 11.94 -17.83 -6.88
N CYS A 195 12.55 -18.61 -5.99
CA CYS A 195 12.38 -18.46 -4.54
C CYS A 195 13.67 -17.90 -3.90
N LEU A 196 13.61 -16.81 -3.11
CA LEU A 196 14.81 -16.28 -2.46
C LEU A 196 15.30 -17.16 -1.33
N LEU A 197 14.39 -17.51 -0.43
CA LEU A 197 14.69 -18.26 0.79
C LEU A 197 13.85 -19.54 0.85
N LYS A 198 14.54 -20.68 0.97
CA LYS A 198 13.94 -22.01 1.19
C LYS A 198 14.32 -22.56 2.57
N PRO A 199 13.77 -22.01 3.67
CA PRO A 199 14.17 -22.41 5.01
C PRO A 199 13.65 -23.79 5.41
N ASP A 200 14.46 -24.48 6.21
CA ASP A 200 14.13 -25.74 6.87
C ASP A 200 14.74 -25.71 8.28
N PRO A 201 13.92 -25.75 9.36
CA PRO A 201 12.47 -25.85 9.37
C PRO A 201 11.76 -24.53 9.00
N PHE A 202 10.60 -24.62 8.36
CA PHE A 202 9.70 -23.50 8.10
C PHE A 202 8.53 -23.46 9.10
N TRP A 203 8.22 -22.27 9.61
CA TRP A 203 7.12 -22.06 10.56
C TRP A 203 6.10 -21.03 10.07
N ALA A 204 6.57 -19.87 9.65
CA ALA A 204 5.73 -18.80 9.11
C ALA A 204 6.54 -17.86 8.22
N VAL A 205 5.87 -17.23 7.26
CA VAL A 205 6.46 -16.25 6.33
C VAL A 205 7.11 -15.09 7.09
N GLY A 206 6.37 -14.48 8.03
CA GLY A 206 6.80 -13.26 8.73
C GLY A 206 8.06 -13.40 9.59
N LEU A 207 8.49 -14.62 9.94
CA LEU A 207 9.73 -14.83 10.68
C LEU A 207 11.00 -14.57 9.85
N TRP A 208 10.84 -14.50 8.53
CA TRP A 208 11.94 -14.27 7.59
C TRP A 208 12.07 -12.82 7.16
N PHE A 209 11.27 -11.93 7.75
CA PHE A 209 11.29 -10.50 7.54
C PHE A 209 11.61 -9.78 8.84
N ALA A 210 12.51 -8.79 8.81
CA ALA A 210 12.77 -7.93 9.97
C ALA A 210 11.57 -6.99 10.25
N ASP A 211 10.95 -6.48 9.18
CA ASP A 211 9.68 -5.76 9.19
C ASP A 211 8.66 -6.49 8.30
N PHE A 212 7.64 -7.05 8.94
CA PHE A 212 6.51 -7.71 8.29
C PHE A 212 5.18 -7.02 8.58
N SER A 213 5.20 -5.69 8.76
CA SER A 213 4.01 -4.88 8.99
C SER A 213 2.91 -5.17 7.95
N PRO A 214 1.62 -5.24 8.32
CA PRO A 214 0.56 -5.57 7.37
C PRO A 214 0.49 -4.56 6.23
N THR A 215 0.49 -5.05 4.98
CA THR A 215 0.24 -4.22 3.80
C THR A 215 -1.21 -3.79 3.75
N THR A 216 -1.46 -2.48 3.63
CA THR A 216 -2.81 -1.89 3.59
C THR A 216 -3.34 -1.78 2.16
N ASP A 217 -4.65 -1.55 2.01
CA ASP A 217 -5.26 -1.38 0.69
C ASP A 217 -4.75 -0.08 0.02
N GLU A 218 -4.51 0.97 0.81
CA GLU A 218 -3.96 2.25 0.36
C GLU A 218 -2.52 2.10 -0.14
N GLU A 219 -1.72 1.25 0.52
CA GLU A 219 -0.37 0.93 0.05
C GLU A 219 -0.41 0.23 -1.32
N VAL A 220 -1.28 -0.76 -1.49
CA VAL A 220 -1.48 -1.45 -2.78
C VAL A 220 -1.87 -0.45 -3.87
N GLN A 221 -2.87 0.41 -3.61
CA GLN A 221 -3.33 1.42 -4.56
C GLN A 221 -2.20 2.38 -4.97
N ARG A 222 -1.44 2.88 -3.98
CA ARG A 222 -0.31 3.78 -4.21
C ARG A 222 0.75 3.14 -5.11
N LEU A 223 1.14 1.90 -4.84
CA LEU A 223 2.17 1.20 -5.61
C LEU A 223 1.72 0.93 -7.06
N LEU A 224 0.45 0.57 -7.26
CA LEU A 224 -0.11 0.40 -8.61
C LEU A 224 -0.16 1.72 -9.39
N ALA A 225 -0.48 2.84 -8.73
CA ALA A 225 -0.47 4.15 -9.36
C ALA A 225 0.95 4.59 -9.74
N GLN A 226 1.91 4.41 -8.84
CA GLN A 226 3.33 4.72 -9.09
C GLN A 226 3.92 3.89 -10.23
N ALA A 227 3.55 2.61 -10.35
CA ALA A 227 4.02 1.77 -11.45
C ALA A 227 3.47 2.21 -12.81
N ASP A 228 2.21 2.63 -12.88
CA ASP A 228 1.58 3.14 -14.11
C ASP A 228 2.24 4.46 -14.56
N GLU A 229 2.51 5.37 -13.62
CA GLU A 229 3.20 6.63 -13.90
C GLU A 229 4.62 6.42 -14.45
N LEU A 230 5.37 5.47 -13.90
CA LEU A 230 6.71 5.10 -14.38
C LEU A 230 6.69 4.59 -15.82
N LEU A 231 5.70 3.76 -16.19
CA LEU A 231 5.60 3.25 -17.57
C LEU A 231 5.21 4.32 -18.58
N ARG A 232 4.33 5.25 -18.18
CA ARG A 232 3.88 6.36 -19.06
C ARG A 232 5.03 7.33 -19.34
N THR A 233 5.80 7.67 -18.32
CA THR A 233 6.98 8.53 -18.46
C THR A 233 8.05 7.90 -19.37
N GLU A 234 8.26 6.58 -19.27
CA GLU A 234 9.22 5.85 -20.11
C GLU A 234 8.78 5.70 -21.57
N LYS A 235 7.47 5.56 -21.84
CA LYS A 235 6.94 5.43 -23.20
C LYS A 235 6.90 6.76 -23.99
N GLY A 236 7.32 7.87 -23.39
CA GLY A 236 7.18 9.20 -24.00
C GLY A 236 5.72 9.60 -24.22
N GLU A 237 4.77 8.85 -23.64
CA GLU A 237 3.35 9.17 -23.64
C GLU A 237 3.12 10.25 -22.60
N GLN A 238 3.38 11.51 -23.00
CA GLN A 238 2.80 12.68 -22.34
C GLN A 238 1.28 12.59 -22.49
N THR A 239 0.63 11.84 -21.61
CA THR A 239 -0.82 11.88 -21.49
C THR A 239 -1.17 13.17 -20.75
N MET A 240 -1.68 14.15 -21.51
CA MET A 240 -2.53 15.22 -21.02
C MET A 240 -3.70 14.61 -20.24
N THR A 241 -3.53 14.33 -18.95
CA THR A 241 -4.67 14.24 -18.04
C THR A 241 -5.20 15.65 -17.81
N THR A 242 -6.51 15.81 -18.00
CA THR A 242 -7.26 17.06 -17.95
C THR A 242 -7.11 17.79 -16.62
N THR A 243 -6.07 18.62 -16.54
CA THR A 243 -5.97 19.85 -15.77
C THR A 243 -4.98 20.70 -16.57
N PRO A 244 -5.30 21.95 -16.96
CA PRO A 244 -4.41 22.72 -17.84
C PRO A 244 -3.01 22.82 -17.21
N PRO A 245 -1.92 22.81 -18.00
CA PRO A 245 -0.58 23.00 -17.47
C PRO A 245 -0.46 24.42 -16.95
N MET A 246 -0.69 24.61 -15.65
CA MET A 246 -0.12 25.75 -14.95
C MET A 246 1.35 25.41 -14.80
N ALA A 247 2.20 26.14 -15.54
CA ALA A 247 3.65 26.03 -15.54
C ALA A 247 4.19 25.63 -14.16
N GLU A 248 5.07 24.62 -14.11
CA GLU A 248 5.75 24.17 -12.89
C GLU A 248 6.28 25.38 -12.13
N ARG A 249 5.56 25.80 -11.10
CA ARG A 249 6.00 26.88 -10.23
C ARG A 249 7.04 26.28 -9.29
N PRO A 250 8.24 26.86 -9.19
CA PRO A 250 9.19 26.45 -8.16
C PRO A 250 8.50 26.47 -6.78
N ILE A 251 8.62 25.36 -6.04
CA ILE A 251 8.08 25.24 -4.68
C ILE A 251 9.26 25.25 -3.71
N GLU A 252 9.31 26.24 -2.81
CA GLU A 252 10.22 26.20 -1.67
C GLU A 252 9.67 25.23 -0.64
N GLN A 253 10.43 24.20 -0.28
CA GLN A 253 10.06 23.23 0.75
C GLN A 253 11.08 23.22 1.88
N ARG A 254 10.61 23.30 3.13
CA ARG A 254 11.47 23.21 4.31
C ARG A 254 10.71 22.68 5.52
N SER A 255 11.40 21.93 6.37
CA SER A 255 10.88 21.60 7.69
C SER A 255 11.01 22.80 8.63
N VAL A 256 10.02 23.01 9.48
CA VAL A 256 9.91 24.13 10.41
C VAL A 256 9.66 23.61 11.82
N GLN A 257 10.04 24.42 12.80
CA GLN A 257 9.76 24.22 14.21
C GLN A 257 8.86 25.36 14.68
N ILE A 258 7.67 25.01 15.16
CA ILE A 258 6.60 25.95 15.49
C ILE A 258 6.50 26.03 17.00
N THR A 259 6.79 27.20 17.56
CA THR A 259 6.65 27.44 18.99
C THR A 259 5.17 27.63 19.32
N ALA A 260 4.60 26.71 20.08
CA ALA A 260 3.19 26.73 20.48
C ALA A 260 3.07 26.77 22.01
N GLY A 261 3.25 27.94 22.60
CA GLY A 261 3.35 28.09 24.06
C GLY A 261 4.69 27.57 24.57
N ASP A 262 4.64 26.58 25.45
CA ASP A 262 5.80 25.93 26.08
C ASP A 262 6.36 24.73 25.30
N VAL A 263 5.72 24.33 24.19
CA VAL A 263 6.19 23.23 23.35
C VAL A 263 6.62 23.68 21.96
N THR A 264 7.34 22.79 21.29
CA THR A 264 7.74 22.94 19.89
C THR A 264 7.11 21.83 19.05
N LEU A 265 6.38 22.21 18.01
CA LEU A 265 5.73 21.31 17.06
C LEU A 265 6.54 21.24 15.76
N ALA A 266 6.69 20.03 15.22
CA ALA A 266 7.36 19.84 13.94
C ALA A 266 6.37 20.04 12.79
N GLY A 267 6.80 20.73 11.72
CA GLY A 267 6.02 20.88 10.51
C GLY A 267 6.83 20.85 9.23
N ASP A 268 6.15 20.61 8.11
CA ASP A 268 6.65 20.67 6.75
C ASP A 268 5.92 21.79 6.01
N LEU A 269 6.65 22.84 5.65
CA LEU A 269 6.15 24.03 4.95
C LEU A 269 6.51 23.94 3.47
N SER A 270 5.53 24.15 2.59
CA SER A 270 5.70 24.21 1.14
C SER A 270 5.09 25.48 0.57
N ILE A 271 5.87 26.28 -0.15
CA ILE A 271 5.46 27.58 -0.69
C ILE A 271 5.71 27.60 -2.21
N PRO A 272 4.67 27.41 -3.04
CA PRO A 272 4.76 27.67 -4.47
C PRO A 272 5.06 29.14 -4.75
N GLN A 273 5.84 29.43 -5.80
CA GLN A 273 6.10 30.80 -6.24
C GLN A 273 4.76 31.53 -6.53
N GLY A 274 4.60 32.73 -5.96
CA GLY A 274 3.38 33.53 -6.14
C GLY A 274 2.15 32.94 -5.45
N ALA A 275 2.32 32.19 -4.36
CA ALA A 275 1.21 31.75 -3.54
C ALA A 275 0.43 32.94 -2.97
N GLU A 276 -0.90 32.86 -2.99
CA GLU A 276 -1.80 33.91 -2.47
C GLU A 276 -2.49 33.49 -1.15
N GLY A 277 -2.39 32.20 -0.81
CA GLY A 277 -2.98 31.63 0.40
C GLY A 277 -2.14 30.51 0.98
N LEU A 278 -2.38 30.22 2.26
CA LEU A 278 -1.72 29.18 3.04
C LEU A 278 -2.78 28.31 3.72
N VAL A 279 -2.68 27.00 3.51
CA VAL A 279 -3.56 26.02 4.15
C VAL A 279 -2.81 25.31 5.28
N LEU A 280 -3.33 25.43 6.51
CA LEU A 280 -2.83 24.71 7.68
C LEU A 280 -3.58 23.39 7.83
N PHE A 281 -2.84 22.28 7.88
CA PHE A 281 -3.42 20.95 8.06
C PHE A 281 -3.56 20.64 9.55
N ALA A 282 -4.78 20.75 10.05
CA ALA A 282 -5.18 20.27 11.37
C ALA A 282 -5.54 18.79 11.25
N HIS A 283 -4.55 17.91 11.25
CA HIS A 283 -4.79 16.49 11.03
C HIS A 283 -5.31 15.80 12.30
N GLY A 284 -6.22 14.83 12.13
CA GLY A 284 -6.96 14.20 13.23
C GLY A 284 -6.21 13.05 13.92
N SER A 285 -6.89 12.42 14.88
CA SER A 285 -6.35 11.35 15.72
C SER A 285 -5.66 10.22 14.95
N GLY A 286 -4.37 9.98 15.20
CA GLY A 286 -3.60 8.91 14.54
C GLY A 286 -3.07 9.29 13.16
N SER A 287 -3.06 10.59 12.83
CA SER A 287 -2.44 11.15 11.64
C SER A 287 -1.34 12.13 12.05
N SER A 288 -0.35 12.31 11.18
CA SER A 288 0.77 13.23 11.39
C SER A 288 1.09 13.98 10.10
N ARG A 289 2.10 14.85 10.12
CA ARG A 289 2.65 15.50 8.93
C ARG A 289 3.16 14.50 7.87
N PHE A 290 3.35 13.24 8.25
CA PHE A 290 3.73 12.14 7.36
C PHE A 290 2.54 11.41 6.73
N SER A 291 1.29 11.78 7.06
CA SER A 291 0.07 11.20 6.52
C SER A 291 0.04 11.28 4.98
N PRO A 292 0.03 10.14 4.26
CA PRO A 292 0.04 10.13 2.79
C PRO A 292 -1.20 10.81 2.20
N ARG A 293 -2.37 10.65 2.84
CA ARG A 293 -3.62 11.31 2.43
C ARG A 293 -3.48 12.83 2.49
N ASN A 294 -2.98 13.37 3.59
CA ASN A 294 -2.84 14.81 3.75
C ASN A 294 -1.73 15.38 2.86
N ARG A 295 -0.65 14.62 2.65
CA ARG A 295 0.42 14.99 1.71
C ARG A 295 -0.08 15.03 0.27
N PHE A 296 -0.93 14.10 -0.15
CA PHE A 296 -1.57 14.15 -1.46
C PHE A 296 -2.46 15.38 -1.62
N VAL A 297 -3.35 15.64 -0.67
CA VAL A 297 -4.21 16.85 -0.68
C VAL A 297 -3.33 18.12 -0.72
N ALA A 298 -2.26 18.15 0.06
CA ALA A 298 -1.33 19.27 0.08
C ALA A 298 -0.63 19.47 -1.27
N GLN A 299 -0.20 18.40 -1.95
CA GLN A 299 0.38 18.47 -3.30
C GLN A 299 -0.60 19.02 -4.33
N VAL A 300 -1.88 18.60 -4.26
CA VAL A 300 -2.94 19.13 -5.13
C VAL A 300 -3.15 20.63 -4.88
N LEU A 301 -3.17 21.07 -3.62
CA LEU A 301 -3.30 22.48 -3.27
C LEU A 301 -2.07 23.29 -3.72
N GLN A 302 -0.87 22.74 -3.56
CA GLN A 302 0.39 23.34 -4.02
C GLN A 302 0.40 23.53 -5.54
N ALA A 303 -0.04 22.52 -6.31
CA ALA A 303 -0.21 22.63 -7.75
C ALA A 303 -1.23 23.71 -8.14
N GLY A 304 -2.26 23.92 -7.31
CA GLY A 304 -3.21 25.03 -7.41
C GLY A 304 -2.67 26.40 -7.00
N GLY A 305 -1.40 26.51 -6.60
CA GLY A 305 -0.76 27.75 -6.20
C GLY A 305 -1.00 28.16 -4.73
N LEU A 306 -1.44 27.24 -3.88
CA LEU A 306 -1.59 27.48 -2.44
C LEU A 306 -0.40 26.94 -1.66
N ALA A 307 0.14 27.74 -0.74
CA ALA A 307 1.11 27.25 0.23
C ALA A 307 0.42 26.28 1.20
N THR A 308 1.17 25.33 1.75
CA THR A 308 0.65 24.36 2.71
C THR A 308 1.61 24.16 3.88
N LEU A 309 1.06 24.02 5.08
CA LEU A 309 1.80 23.66 6.29
C LEU A 309 1.17 22.42 6.92
N LEU A 310 1.90 21.30 6.86
CA LEU A 310 1.53 20.07 7.56
C LEU A 310 2.35 20.02 8.84
N PHE A 311 1.71 20.05 10.01
CA PHE A 311 2.42 20.12 11.28
C PHE A 311 1.73 19.26 12.33
N ASP A 312 2.50 18.67 13.23
CA ASP A 312 1.95 17.80 14.26
C ASP A 312 1.30 18.62 15.37
N LEU A 313 0.06 18.29 15.74
CA LEU A 313 -0.66 18.97 16.83
C LEU A 313 -0.18 18.51 18.21
N LEU A 314 0.52 17.38 18.28
CA LEU A 314 1.17 16.85 19.46
C LEU A 314 2.69 16.85 19.24
N THR A 315 3.45 17.02 20.31
CA THR A 315 4.90 16.77 20.30
C THR A 315 5.18 15.27 20.16
N ALA A 316 6.40 14.91 19.77
CA ALA A 316 6.80 13.49 19.66
C ALA A 316 6.62 12.72 20.98
N GLY A 317 6.87 13.36 22.13
CA GLY A 317 6.66 12.74 23.44
C GLY A 317 5.18 12.59 23.81
N GLU A 318 4.36 13.61 23.52
CA GLU A 318 2.90 13.52 23.71
C GLU A 318 2.29 12.43 22.81
N GLU A 319 2.76 12.31 21.57
CA GLU A 319 2.33 11.28 20.62
C GLU A 319 2.67 9.87 21.11
N GLU A 320 3.87 9.64 21.66
CA GLU A 320 4.28 8.35 22.22
C GLU A 320 3.38 7.89 23.37
N ILE A 321 3.00 8.83 24.24
CA ILE A 321 2.07 8.58 25.34
C ILE A 321 0.65 8.35 24.79
N ASP A 322 0.22 9.15 23.82
CA ASP A 322 -1.12 9.09 23.23
C ASP A 322 -1.35 7.82 22.40
N LEU A 323 -0.31 7.21 21.82
CA LEU A 323 -0.40 5.89 21.16
C LEU A 323 -0.98 4.81 22.08
N HIS A 324 -0.69 4.90 23.39
CA HIS A 324 -1.14 3.93 24.38
C HIS A 324 -2.43 4.35 25.07
N THR A 325 -2.59 5.64 25.31
CA THR A 325 -3.64 6.18 26.19
C THR A 325 -4.83 6.76 25.42
N ARG A 326 -4.61 7.20 24.18
CA ARG A 326 -5.60 7.77 23.26
C ARG A 326 -6.36 8.99 23.78
N HIS A 327 -5.87 9.66 24.82
CA HIS A 327 -6.62 10.75 25.46
C HIS A 327 -6.36 12.12 24.81
N LEU A 328 -5.13 12.40 24.38
CA LEU A 328 -4.74 13.69 23.80
C LEU A 328 -5.32 13.87 22.39
N ARG A 329 -5.43 12.79 21.61
CA ARG A 329 -6.04 12.84 20.26
C ARG A 329 -7.52 13.23 20.24
N PHE A 330 -8.19 13.12 21.39
CA PHE A 330 -9.60 13.53 21.59
C PHE A 330 -9.74 14.78 22.46
N ASP A 331 -8.63 15.36 22.93
CA ASP A 331 -8.61 16.65 23.64
C ASP A 331 -8.72 17.79 22.63
N ILE A 332 -9.94 18.02 22.13
CA ILE A 332 -10.20 19.06 21.13
C ILE A 332 -9.76 20.46 21.59
N PRO A 333 -9.97 20.87 22.86
CA PRO A 333 -9.44 22.14 23.37
C PRO A 333 -7.92 22.28 23.21
N LEU A 334 -7.15 21.24 23.57
CA LEU A 334 -5.69 21.22 23.38
C LEU A 334 -5.34 21.39 21.89
N LEU A 335 -5.92 20.55 21.03
CA LEU A 335 -5.64 20.56 19.59
C LEU A 335 -6.00 21.90 18.94
N ALA A 336 -7.14 22.49 19.30
CA ALA A 336 -7.54 23.81 18.84
C ALA A 336 -6.56 24.89 19.31
N GLY A 337 -6.12 24.84 20.57
CA GLY A 337 -5.12 25.76 21.11
C GLY A 337 -3.78 25.68 20.36
N ARG A 338 -3.33 24.48 20.00
CA ARG A 338 -2.11 24.28 19.20
C ARG A 338 -2.26 24.85 17.79
N LEU A 339 -3.42 24.66 17.16
CA LEU A 339 -3.71 25.24 15.84
C LEU A 339 -3.78 26.77 15.87
N VAL A 340 -4.36 27.37 16.92
CA VAL A 340 -4.34 28.82 17.14
C VAL A 340 -2.90 29.32 17.30
N ALA A 341 -2.10 28.66 18.14
CA ALA A 341 -0.71 29.05 18.34
C ALA A 341 0.14 28.92 17.06
N THR A 342 -0.08 27.88 16.24
CA THR A 342 0.54 27.76 14.92
C THR A 342 0.11 28.89 13.99
N THR A 343 -1.15 29.30 14.04
CA THR A 343 -1.66 30.41 13.22
C THR A 343 -1.01 31.74 13.62
N ASP A 344 -0.88 32.00 14.93
CA ASP A 344 -0.16 33.17 15.44
C ASP A 344 1.32 33.15 15.03
N TRP A 345 1.96 31.98 15.09
CA TRP A 345 3.33 31.80 14.64
C TRP A 345 3.50 32.11 13.15
N VAL A 346 2.55 31.66 12.31
CA VAL A 346 2.53 31.94 10.86
C VAL A 346 2.42 33.44 10.58
N VAL A 347 1.53 34.15 11.29
CA VAL A 347 1.33 35.60 11.10
C VAL A 347 2.58 36.40 11.49
N GLN A 348 3.43 35.86 12.36
CA GLN A 348 4.72 36.48 12.72
C GLN A 348 5.83 36.24 11.69
N GLN A 349 5.66 35.32 10.73
CA GLN A 349 6.66 35.08 9.70
C GLN A 349 6.51 36.09 8.55
N PRO A 350 7.52 36.94 8.24
CA PRO A 350 7.40 37.97 7.22
C PRO A 350 6.98 37.47 5.84
N THR A 351 7.42 36.26 5.46
CA THR A 351 7.11 35.63 4.17
C THR A 351 5.73 34.99 4.11
N LEU A 352 5.09 34.72 5.26
CA LEU A 352 3.78 34.06 5.32
C LEU A 352 2.66 35.01 5.73
N ALA A 353 2.97 36.10 6.43
CA ALA A 353 2.00 37.07 6.96
C ALA A 353 1.13 37.73 5.89
N GLN A 354 1.55 37.70 4.62
CA GLN A 354 0.80 38.25 3.49
C GLN A 354 -0.19 37.25 2.85
N LEU A 355 -0.12 35.97 3.22
CA LEU A 355 -0.97 34.92 2.68
C LEU A 355 -2.30 34.83 3.43
N LYS A 356 -3.40 34.64 2.69
CA LYS A 356 -4.70 34.35 3.31
C LYS A 356 -4.65 32.96 3.94
N ILE A 357 -5.03 32.85 5.22
CA ILE A 357 -4.95 31.58 5.95
C ILE A 357 -6.28 30.82 5.84
N GLY A 358 -6.20 29.53 5.52
CA GLY A 358 -7.31 28.59 5.61
C GLY A 358 -6.93 27.34 6.40
N TYR A 359 -7.91 26.68 6.99
CA TYR A 359 -7.71 25.41 7.68
C TYR A 359 -8.27 24.25 6.86
N PHE A 360 -7.53 23.14 6.89
CA PHE A 360 -7.99 21.85 6.43
C PHE A 360 -7.94 20.88 7.61
N GLY A 361 -9.11 20.43 8.06
CA GLY A 361 -9.25 19.46 9.13
C GLY A 361 -10.05 18.24 8.68
N ALA A 362 -9.87 17.12 9.37
CA ALA A 362 -10.75 15.96 9.25
C ALA A 362 -10.88 15.28 10.62
N SER A 363 -12.04 14.71 10.92
CA SER A 363 -12.31 14.05 12.21
C SER A 363 -12.03 14.98 13.40
N THR A 364 -11.24 14.59 14.39
CA THR A 364 -10.90 15.47 15.54
C THR A 364 -10.19 16.76 15.13
N GLY A 365 -9.44 16.72 14.03
CA GLY A 365 -8.81 17.88 13.42
C GLY A 365 -9.82 18.88 12.82
N ALA A 366 -10.97 18.40 12.33
CA ALA A 366 -12.06 19.26 11.87
C ALA A 366 -12.70 20.03 13.04
N ALA A 367 -12.93 19.35 14.17
CA ALA A 367 -13.43 19.99 15.38
C ALA A 367 -12.44 21.06 15.90
N ALA A 368 -11.14 20.74 15.91
CA ALA A 368 -10.09 21.69 16.28
C ALA A 368 -10.03 22.89 15.33
N ALA A 369 -10.15 22.66 14.01
CA ALA A 369 -10.16 23.71 13.00
C ALA A 369 -11.35 24.67 13.16
N LEU A 370 -12.55 24.15 13.39
CA LEU A 370 -13.74 24.97 13.62
C LEU A 370 -13.59 25.83 14.87
N ILE A 371 -13.09 25.27 15.98
CA ILE A 371 -12.88 26.03 17.23
C ILE A 371 -11.75 27.05 17.09
N ALA A 372 -10.65 26.70 16.42
CA ALA A 372 -9.54 27.63 16.21
C ALA A 372 -9.96 28.81 15.33
N ALA A 373 -10.80 28.58 14.32
CA ALA A 373 -11.26 29.62 13.41
C ALA A 373 -12.11 30.68 14.13
N THR A 374 -12.91 30.29 15.12
CA THR A 374 -13.69 31.26 15.92
C THR A 374 -12.83 32.12 16.84
N GLN A 375 -11.59 31.70 17.13
CA GLN A 375 -10.64 32.45 17.95
C GLN A 375 -9.76 33.42 17.14
N ARG A 376 -9.68 33.25 15.81
CA ARG A 376 -8.96 34.13 14.87
C ARG A 376 -9.82 34.49 13.64
N PRO A 377 -11.04 35.02 13.83
CA PRO A 377 -11.97 35.30 12.74
C PRO A 377 -11.45 36.36 11.75
N GLU A 378 -10.53 37.22 12.18
CA GLU A 378 -9.90 38.26 11.36
C GLU A 378 -8.77 37.73 10.45
N VAL A 379 -8.24 36.54 10.74
CA VAL A 379 -7.10 35.95 10.01
C VAL A 379 -7.53 34.76 9.14
N VAL A 380 -8.43 33.92 9.65
CA VAL A 380 -8.83 32.67 8.99
C VAL A 380 -9.97 32.93 8.00
N GLY A 381 -9.67 32.81 6.70
CA GLY A 381 -10.61 33.10 5.62
C GLY A 381 -11.46 31.91 5.18
N ALA A 382 -11.08 30.68 5.54
CA ALA A 382 -11.83 29.46 5.17
C ALA A 382 -11.52 28.28 6.11
N VAL A 383 -12.50 27.41 6.30
CA VAL A 383 -12.34 26.10 6.96
C VAL A 383 -12.93 25.02 6.06
N VAL A 384 -12.16 23.97 5.79
CA VAL A 384 -12.58 22.75 5.11
C VAL A 384 -12.46 21.62 6.12
N SER A 385 -13.55 20.89 6.38
CA SER A 385 -13.68 19.95 7.51
C SER A 385 -14.23 18.59 7.09
#